data_AF-A0AAW2D4X8-F1
#
_entry.id   AF-A0AAW2D4X8-F1
#
_cell.length_a   1.000
_cell.length_b   1.000
_cell.length_c   1.000
_cell.angle_alpha   90.00
_cell.angle_beta   90.00
_cell.angle_gamma   90.00
#
_symmetry.space_group_name_H-M   'P 1'
#
loop_
_entity.id
_entity.type
_entity.pdbx_description
1 polymer ?
#
loop_
_entity_poly.entity_id
_entity_poly.type
_entity_poly.pdbx_seq_one_letter_code
_entity_poly.pdbx_strand_id
1 'polypeptide(L)' 'MKSQLLWVLNNDPWCFDDNLLVLQRWEKGMTATSVTFSLLPTWVQVWGLPLDLINEEAGWKIGKGFGHIVEVDNKNFSSD' A
#
# COMPACT_ATOMS: atom_id res chain seq x y z
N MET A 1 -14.27 2.25 18.58
CA MET A 1 -13.12 1.35 18.82
C MET A 1 -12.90 0.34 17.68
N LYS A 2 -13.86 -0.53 17.32
CA LYS A 2 -13.70 -1.44 16.16
C LYS A 2 -13.46 -0.70 14.83
N SER A 3 -14.14 0.42 14.61
CA SER A 3 -13.97 1.26 13.41
C SER A 3 -12.56 1.83 13.28
N GLN A 4 -11.97 2.31 14.38
CA GLN A 4 -10.62 2.87 14.39
C GLN A 4 -9.55 1.80 14.15
N LEU A 5 -9.72 0.60 14.73
CA LEU A 5 -8.82 -0.52 14.47
C LEU A 5 -8.80 -0.89 12.98
N LEU A 6 -9.99 -1.01 12.37
CA LEU A 6 -10.09 -1.33 10.94
C LEU A 6 -9.50 -0.22 10.08
N TRP A 7 -9.71 1.04 10.44
CA TRP A 7 -9.10 2.16 9.73
C TRP A 7 -7.57 2.10 9.77
N VAL A 8 -6.97 1.82 10.93
CA VAL A 8 -5.51 1.66 11.05
C VAL A 8 -4.99 0.50 10.21
N LEU A 9 -5.70 -0.63 10.22
CA LEU A 9 -5.27 -1.84 9.49
C LEU A 9 -5.49 -1.75 7.98
N ASN A 10 -6.40 -0.90 7.49
CA ASN A 10 -6.73 -0.80 6.06
C ASN A 10 -5.99 0.34 5.34
N ASN A 11 -5.32 1.23 6.06
CA ASN A 11 -4.59 2.37 5.49
C ASN A 11 -3.07 2.25 5.74
N ASP A 12 -2.59 1.02 5.94
CA ASP A 12 -1.16 0.72 5.98
C ASP A 12 -0.54 0.81 4.56
N PRO A 13 0.78 1.03 4.44
CA PRO A 13 1.74 1.28 5.51
C PRO A 13 1.72 2.72 6.04
N TRP A 14 2.08 2.89 7.31
CA TRP A 14 2.11 4.21 7.97
C TRP A 14 3.51 4.80 7.96
N CYS A 15 3.61 6.12 7.80
CA CYS A 15 4.84 6.86 8.06
C CYS A 15 4.70 7.66 9.37
N PHE A 16 5.65 7.50 10.28
CA PHE A 16 5.71 8.24 11.54
C PHE A 16 7.13 8.70 11.78
N ASP A 17 7.33 10.02 11.89
CA ASP A 17 8.65 10.64 12.08
C ASP A 17 9.67 10.17 11.02
N ASP A 18 9.27 10.22 9.75
CA ASP A 18 10.04 9.73 8.59
C ASP A 18 10.44 8.24 8.62
N ASN A 19 9.90 7.48 9.59
CA ASN A 19 10.11 6.06 9.72
C ASN A 19 8.87 5.28 9.28
N LEU A 20 9.10 4.18 8.57
CA LEU A 20 8.05 3.27 8.19
C LEU A 20 7.57 2.46 9.40
N LEU A 21 6.28 2.56 9.69
CA LEU A 21 5.62 1.79 10.74
C LEU A 21 4.81 0.67 10.12
N VAL A 22 5.29 -0.57 10.31
CA VAL A 22 4.62 -1.79 9.89
C VAL A 22 3.88 -2.39 11.09
N LEU A 23 2.60 -2.69 10.91
CA LEU A 23 1.72 -3.16 11.97
C LEU A 23 1.23 -4.57 11.67
N GLN A 24 1.17 -5.41 12.71
CA GLN A 24 0.49 -6.71 12.65
C GLN A 24 -0.54 -6.75 13.77
N ARG A 25 -1.78 -7.13 13.44
CA ARG A 25 -2.82 -7.32 14.45
C ARG A 25 -2.41 -8.43 15.41
N TRP A 26 -2.39 -8.13 16.70
CA TRP A 26 -2.13 -9.14 17.72
C TRP A 26 -3.27 -10.16 17.77
N GLU A 27 -2.88 -11.42 17.84
CA GLU A 27 -3.76 -12.57 18.01
C GLU A 27 -3.31 -13.37 19.24
N LYS A 28 -4.25 -14.09 19.85
CA LYS A 28 -3.98 -14.86 21.07
C LYS A 28 -2.89 -15.90 20.80
N GLY A 29 -1.82 -15.86 21.59
CA GLY A 29 -0.67 -16.76 21.46
C GLY A 29 0.52 -16.15 20.74
N MET A 30 0.38 -14.95 20.16
CA MET A 30 1.51 -14.21 19.62
C MET A 30 2.43 -13.69 20.74
N THR A 31 3.73 -13.79 20.48
CA THR A 31 4.81 -13.23 21.31
C THR A 31 5.58 -12.20 20.48
N ALA A 32 6.34 -11.31 21.14
CA ALA A 32 7.15 -10.32 20.42
C ALA A 32 8.14 -10.97 19.42
N THR A 33 8.68 -12.15 19.76
CA THR A 33 9.62 -12.90 18.93
C THR A 33 8.97 -13.70 17.81
N SER A 34 7.65 -13.91 17.85
CA SER A 34 6.93 -14.64 16.79
C SER A 34 6.38 -13.72 15.69
N VAL A 35 6.46 -12.40 15.87
CA VAL A 35 6.04 -11.42 14.86
C VAL A 35 7.02 -11.46 13.69
N THR A 36 6.50 -11.63 12.47
CA THR A 36 7.31 -11.65 11.25
C THR A 36 6.65 -10.77 10.19
N PHE A 37 7.44 -9.90 9.56
CA PHE A 37 7.00 -9.02 8.48
C PHE A 37 7.64 -9.48 7.18
N SER A 38 7.00 -10.43 6.50
CA SER A 38 7.54 -11.02 5.27
C SER A 38 7.20 -10.22 4.01
N LEU A 39 6.15 -9.41 4.06
CA LEU A 39 5.64 -8.61 2.94
C LEU A 39 5.23 -7.24 3.46
N LEU A 40 5.43 -6.23 2.62
CA LEU A 40 5.12 -4.85 2.92
C LEU A 40 4.64 -4.18 1.62
N PRO A 41 3.34 -3.83 1.51
CA PRO A 41 2.85 -3.04 0.40
C PRO A 41 3.58 -1.70 0.36
N THR A 42 3.96 -1.23 -0.83
CA THR A 42 4.62 0.07 -1.00
C THR A 42 4.09 0.76 -2.25
N TRP A 43 3.99 2.08 -2.19
CA TRP A 43 3.61 2.90 -3.34
C TRP A 43 4.83 3.16 -4.21
N VAL A 44 4.72 2.85 -5.50
CA VAL A 44 5.74 3.17 -6.49
C VAL A 44 5.17 4.25 -7.42
N GLN A 45 5.86 5.39 -7.46
CA GLN A 45 5.49 6.48 -8.38
C GLN A 45 6.29 6.36 -9.67
N VAL A 46 5.57 6.33 -10.80
CA VAL A 46 6.16 6.32 -12.14
C VAL A 46 6.29 7.74 -12.64
N TRP A 47 7.49 8.12 -13.08
CA TRP A 47 7.81 9.46 -13.59
C TRP A 47 7.98 9.44 -15.11
N GLY A 48 7.63 10.56 -15.76
CA GLY A 48 7.84 10.73 -17.21
C GLY A 48 6.86 9.93 -18.10
N LEU A 49 5.75 9.47 -17.53
CA LEU A 49 4.71 8.78 -18.29
C LEU A 49 3.99 9.77 -19.23
N PRO A 50 3.85 9.46 -20.52
CA PRO A 50 3.04 10.27 -21.44
C PRO A 50 1.62 10.48 -20.90
N LEU A 51 1.04 11.66 -21.14
CA LEU A 51 -0.27 12.05 -20.58
C LEU A 51 -1.40 11.08 -20.95
N ASP A 52 -1.37 10.55 -22.17
CA ASP A 52 -2.32 9.55 -22.68
C ASP A 52 -2.21 8.18 -22.00
N LEU A 53 -1.08 7.92 -21.33
CA LEU A 53 -0.82 6.72 -20.54
C LEU A 53 -1.05 6.91 -19.03
N ILE A 54 -1.45 8.11 -18.58
CA ILE A 54 -1.83 8.37 -17.19
C ILE A 54 -3.26 7.81 -16.99
N ASN A 55 -3.38 6.49 -16.89
CA ASN A 55 -4.62 5.77 -16.67
C ASN A 55 -4.38 4.44 -15.92
N GLU A 56 -5.47 3.87 -15.38
CA GLU A 56 -5.42 2.65 -14.58
C GLU A 56 -4.87 1.44 -15.36
N GLU A 57 -5.26 1.27 -16.62
CA GLU A 57 -4.81 0.14 -17.44
C GLU A 57 -3.28 0.14 -17.63
N ALA A 58 -2.70 1.31 -17.91
CA ALA A 58 -1.26 1.49 -18.01
C ALA A 58 -0.56 1.20 -16.66
N GLY A 59 -1.13 1.68 -15.55
CA GLY A 59 -0.63 1.40 -14.20
C GLY A 59 -0.56 -0.11 -13.91
N TRP A 60 -1.62 -0.86 -14.19
CA TRP A 60 -1.63 -2.32 -14.03
C TRP A 60 -0.61 -3.02 -14.93
N LYS A 61 -0.46 -2.58 -16.19
CA LYS A 61 0.54 -3.16 -17.12
C LYS A 61 1.96 -2.94 -16.64
N ILE A 62 2.29 -1.73 -16.22
CA ILE A 62 3.61 -1.39 -15.70
C ILE A 62 3.88 -2.15 -14.39
N GLY A 63 2.92 -2.14 -13.48
CA GLY A 63 2.99 -2.84 -12.19
C GLY A 63 3.31 -4.33 -12.31
N LYS A 64 2.82 -5.00 -13.37
CA LYS A 64 3.02 -6.45 -13.56
C LYS A 64 4.48 -6.81 -13.78
N GLY A 65 5.29 -5.85 -14.24
CA GLY A 65 6.74 -6.01 -14.35
C GLY A 65 7.46 -5.97 -13.00
N PHE A 66 6.88 -5.34 -11.98
CA PHE A 66 7.47 -5.22 -10.64
C PHE A 66 7.10 -6.37 -9.71
N GLY A 67 5.95 -7.02 -9.92
CA GLY A 67 5.55 -8.19 -9.14
C GLY A 67 4.05 -8.23 -8.86
N HIS A 68 3.69 -8.58 -7.62
CA HIS A 68 2.30 -8.58 -7.18
C HIS A 68 1.82 -7.16 -6.91
N ILE A 69 0.81 -6.72 -7.67
CA ILE A 69 0.18 -5.42 -7.52
C ILE A 69 -0.99 -5.58 -6.56
N VAL A 70 -1.05 -4.73 -5.55
CA VAL A 70 -2.17 -4.65 -4.59
C VAL A 70 -3.21 -3.65 -5.08
N GLU A 71 -2.77 -2.46 -5.50
CA GLU A 71 -3.62 -1.34 -5.89
C GLU A 71 -2.92 -0.46 -6.94
N VAL A 72 -3.72 0.21 -7.77
CA VAL A 72 -3.28 1.30 -8.65
C VAL A 72 -4.09 2.54 -8.27
N ASP A 73 -3.42 3.61 -7.85
CA ASP A 73 -4.09 4.86 -7.47
C ASP A 73 -4.68 5.53 -8.72
N ASN A 74 -6.01 5.65 -8.71
CA ASN A 74 -6.81 6.22 -9.77
C ASN A 74 -7.44 7.57 -9.41
N LYS A 75 -7.12 8.13 -8.24
CA LYS A 75 -7.67 9.42 -7.78
C LYS A 75 -7.26 10.61 -8.66
N ASN A 76 -6.12 10.49 -9.36
CA ASN A 76 -5.67 11.52 -10.29
C ASN A 76 -6.35 11.44 -11.68
N PHE A 77 -7.13 10.38 -11.97
CA PHE A 77 -7.78 10.22 -13.28
C PHE A 77 -9.20 10.80 -13.33
N SER A 78 -9.81 11.03 -12.17
CA SER A 78 -11.08 11.74 -12.06
C SER A 78 -10.81 13.24 -11.97
N SER A 79 -11.01 13.94 -13.08
CA SER A 79 -11.22 15.39 -13.04
C SER A 79 -12.50 15.66 -12.24
N ASP A 80 -12.41 16.47 -11.18
CA ASP A 80 -13.58 17.26 -10.76
C ASP A 80 -13.97 18.24 -11.88
#